data_AF-A0A968FB21-F1
#
_entry.id   AF-A0A968FB21-F1
#
_cell.length_a   1.000
_cell.length_b   1.000
_cell.length_c   1.000
_cell.angle_alpha   90.00
_cell.angle_beta   90.00
_cell.angle_gamma   90.00
#
_symmetry.space_group_name_H-M   'P 1'
#
loop_
_entity.id
_entity.type
_entity.pdbx_description
1 polymer ?
#
loop_
_entity_poly.entity_id
_entity_poly.type
_entity_poly.pdbx_seq_one_letter_code
_entity_poly.pdbx_strand_id
1 'polypeptide(L)'
;FFPEQRFSLFHPLDTRRALKYEWINRFVTDPKFELDDLILRIRYRQRIWRDWFFFEIGPDASFPEDRDYEFTPGFLFRIETIIGKYRRLPKPPKPAE
;
A
#
# COMPACT_ATOMS: atom_id res chain seq x y z
N PHE A 1 -15.88 -15.73 -4.23
CA PHE A 1 -14.42 -15.54 -4.36
C PHE A 1 -14.22 -14.53 -5.46
N PHE A 2 -13.61 -13.38 -5.19
CA PHE A 2 -13.41 -12.32 -6.19
C PHE A 2 -11.94 -12.35 -6.63
N PRO A 3 -11.64 -12.67 -7.89
CA PRO A 3 -10.28 -12.60 -8.40
C PRO A 3 -9.74 -11.17 -8.30
N GLU A 4 -8.44 -11.04 -7.97
CA GLU A 4 -7.75 -9.75 -8.05
C GLU A 4 -6.47 -9.87 -8.88
N GLN A 5 -6.22 -8.85 -9.70
CA GLN A 5 -4.93 -8.62 -10.34
C GLN A 5 -4.30 -7.39 -9.69
N ARG A 6 -3.07 -7.53 -9.20
CA ARG A 6 -2.34 -6.44 -8.56
C ARG A 6 -0.96 -6.26 -9.18
N PHE A 7 -0.73 -5.08 -9.72
CA PHE A 7 0.62 -4.62 -10.06
C PHE A 7 1.14 -3.75 -8.91
N SER A 8 2.40 -3.93 -8.56
CA SER A 8 3.04 -3.21 -7.47
C SER A 8 4.43 -2.75 -7.87
N LEU A 9 4.70 -1.46 -7.66
CA LEU A 9 6.02 -0.87 -7.81
C LEU A 9 6.51 -0.38 -6.45
N PHE A 10 7.72 -0.78 -6.08
CA PHE A 10 8.36 -0.37 -4.84
C PHE A 10 9.44 0.67 -5.13
N HIS A 11 9.37 1.79 -4.41
CA HIS A 11 10.31 2.89 -4.54
C HIS A 11 10.89 3.23 -3.16
N PRO A 12 12.07 2.68 -2.81
CA PRO A 12 12.80 3.08 -1.61
C PRO A 12 13.23 4.54 -1.72
N LEU A 13 12.90 5.36 -0.73
CA LEU A 13 13.35 6.75 -0.67
C LEU A 13 14.67 6.84 0.11
N ASP A 14 14.77 6.09 1.20
CA ASP A 14 15.99 5.89 1.98
C ASP A 14 15.89 4.62 2.83
N THR A 15 16.81 4.44 3.79
CA THR A 15 16.83 3.27 4.69
C THR A 15 15.64 3.17 5.66
N ARG A 16 14.83 4.21 5.82
CA ARG A 16 13.70 4.29 6.76
C ARG A 16 12.35 4.50 6.07
N ARG A 17 12.33 4.97 4.82
CA ARG A 17 11.14 5.40 4.10
C ARG A 17 11.04 4.73 2.73
N ALA A 18 9.84 4.28 2.39
CA ALA A 18 9.54 3.75 1.08
C ALA A 18 8.14 4.15 0.63
N LEU A 19 7.98 4.28 -0.68
CA LEU A 19 6.70 4.37 -1.35
C LEU A 19 6.39 3.05 -2.05
N LYS A 20 5.12 2.69 -2.06
CA LYS A 20 4.57 1.62 -2.88
C LYS A 20 3.43 2.18 -3.71
N TYR A 21 3.46 1.93 -5.00
CA TYR A 21 2.38 2.25 -5.93
C TYR A 21 1.68 0.94 -6.30
N GLU A 22 0.36 0.93 -6.21
CA GLU A 22 -0.45 -0.24 -6.50
C GLU A 22 -1.54 0.11 -7.51
N TRP A 23 -1.62 -0.69 -8.56
CA TRP A 23 -2.78 -0.77 -9.45
C TRP A 23 -3.45 -2.11 -9.15
N ILE A 24 -4.69 -2.07 -8.70
CA ILE A 24 -5.47 -3.26 -8.35
C ILE A 24 -6.74 -3.28 -9.21
N ASN A 25 -6.96 -4.39 -9.92
CA ASN A 25 -8.23 -4.68 -10.59
C ASN A 25 -8.91 -5.81 -9.80
N ARG A 26 -10.14 -5.59 -9.34
CA ARG A 26 -10.99 -6.61 -8.72
C ARG A 26 -12.06 -7.04 -9.71
N PHE A 27 -12.35 -8.33 -9.73
CA PHE A 27 -13.31 -8.90 -10.66
C PHE A 27 -14.39 -9.67 -9.90
N VAL A 28 -15.59 -9.66 -10.46
CA VAL A 28 -16.67 -10.59 -10.13
C VAL A 28 -16.76 -11.65 -11.21
N THR A 29 -17.09 -12.88 -10.85
CA THR A 29 -17.15 -14.03 -11.79
C THR A 29 -18.56 -14.61 -11.95
N ASP A 30 -19.51 -14.18 -11.14
CA ASP A 30 -20.89 -14.66 -11.12
C ASP A 30 -21.82 -13.44 -11.05
N PRO A 31 -22.70 -13.20 -12.05
CA PRO A 31 -23.08 -14.08 -13.18
C PRO A 31 -22.16 -14.03 -14.40
N LYS A 32 -21.27 -13.04 -14.51
CA LYS A 32 -20.31 -12.89 -15.63
C LYS A 32 -18.96 -12.42 -15.11
N PHE A 33 -17.91 -12.66 -15.89
CA PHE A 33 -16.58 -12.11 -15.60
C PHE A 33 -16.53 -10.64 -15.96
N GLU A 34 -16.58 -9.77 -14.97
CA GLU A 34 -16.63 -8.32 -15.13
C GLU A 34 -15.70 -7.63 -14.12
N LEU A 35 -15.20 -6.45 -14.49
CA LEU A 35 -14.37 -5.62 -13.61
C LEU A 35 -15.28 -4.96 -12.58
N ASP A 36 -15.12 -5.35 -11.31
CA ASP A 36 -15.89 -4.86 -10.18
C ASP A 36 -15.34 -3.52 -9.66
N ASP A 37 -14.01 -3.39 -9.56
CA ASP A 37 -13.39 -2.18 -9.01
C ASP A 37 -11.96 -2.00 -9.53
N LEU A 38 -11.64 -0.79 -9.96
CA LEU A 38 -10.27 -0.35 -10.22
C LEU A 38 -9.79 0.48 -9.02
N ILE A 39 -8.67 0.09 -8.41
CA ILE A 39 -8.09 0.82 -7.28
C ILE A 39 -6.67 1.26 -7.63
N LEU A 40 -6.45 2.57 -7.56
CA LEU A 40 -5.13 3.19 -7.61
C LEU A 40 -4.74 3.62 -6.21
N ARG A 41 -3.55 3.22 -5.78
CA ARG A 41 -3.15 3.34 -4.38
C ARG A 41 -1.68 3.71 -4.25
N ILE A 42 -1.42 4.63 -3.33
CA ILE A 42 -0.08 4.99 -2.89
C ILE A 42 0.02 4.63 -1.41
N ARG A 43 1.06 3.91 -1.02
CA ARG A 43 1.38 3.65 0.39
C ARG A 43 2.74 4.26 0.71
N TYR A 44 2.74 5.22 1.63
CA TYR A 44 3.97 5.74 2.24
C TYR A 44 4.18 5.04 3.56
N ARG A 45 5.31 4.34 3.68
CA ARG A 45 5.69 3.63 4.90
C ARG A 45 6.98 4.19 5.45
N GLN A 46 6.95 4.53 6.74
CA GLN A 46 8.08 5.07 7.47
C GLN A 46 8.34 4.28 8.75
N ARG A 47 9.59 3.90 8.95
CA ARG A 47 10.10 3.46 10.25
C ARG A 47 10.32 4.67 11.14
N ILE A 48 9.52 4.82 12.20
CA ILE A 48 9.54 6.02 13.05
C ILE A 48 10.59 5.93 14.15
N TRP A 49 10.69 4.80 14.86
CA TRP A 49 11.52 4.70 16.06
C TRP A 49 12.59 3.62 15.97
N ARG A 50 12.24 2.38 16.30
CA ARG A 50 13.13 1.22 16.22
C ARG A 50 12.81 0.40 14.97
N ASP A 51 13.66 -0.56 14.65
CA ASP A 51 13.49 -1.48 13.50
C ASP A 51 12.19 -2.29 13.52
N TRP A 52 11.47 -2.25 14.64
CA TRP A 52 10.19 -2.93 14.84
C TRP A 52 8.96 -2.01 14.75
N PHE A 53 9.11 -0.69 14.64
CA PHE A 53 7.99 0.26 14.70
C PHE A 53 7.82 1.08 13.43
N PHE A 54 6.66 0.92 12.79
CA PHE A 54 6.34 1.51 11.49
C PHE A 54 5.02 2.27 11.53
N PHE A 55 4.94 3.28 10.70
CA PHE A 55 3.74 4.01 10.37
C PHE A 55 3.54 4.02 8.87
N GLU A 56 2.29 3.94 8.45
CA GLU A 56 1.91 3.94 7.05
C GLU A 56 0.69 4.83 6.85
N ILE A 57 0.77 5.68 5.84
CA ILE A 57 -0.40 6.36 5.28
C ILE A 57 -0.63 5.87 3.87
N GLY A 58 -1.89 5.84 3.49
CA GLY A 58 -2.28 5.33 2.21
C GLY A 58 -3.52 5.99 1.67
N PRO A 59 -3.42 7.08 0.90
CA PRO A 59 -4.52 7.48 0.05
C PRO A 59 -4.75 6.41 -1.03
N ASP A 60 -6.00 6.17 -1.35
CA ASP A 60 -6.39 5.41 -2.52
C ASP A 60 -7.61 6.01 -3.22
N ALA A 61 -7.75 5.67 -4.49
CA ALA A 61 -8.85 6.03 -5.35
C ALA A 61 -9.45 4.72 -5.87
N SER A 62 -10.71 4.48 -5.58
CA SER A 62 -11.49 3.35 -6.06
C SER A 62 -12.50 3.85 -7.08
N PHE A 63 -12.77 3.02 -8.08
CA PHE A 63 -13.74 3.27 -9.14
C PHE A 63 -14.59 2.01 -9.24
N PRO A 64 -15.62 1.86 -8.38
CA PRO A 64 -16.41 0.65 -8.32
C PRO A 64 -17.54 0.67 -9.35
N GLU A 65 -17.87 -0.49 -9.90
CA GLU A 65 -18.90 -0.66 -10.94
C GLU A 65 -20.30 -0.30 -10.43
N ASP A 66 -20.60 -0.60 -9.16
CA ASP A 66 -21.88 -0.28 -8.49
C ASP A 66 -22.16 1.23 -8.34
N ARG A 67 -21.17 2.07 -8.67
CA ARG A 67 -21.27 3.53 -8.72
C ARG A 67 -20.86 4.08 -10.07
N ASP A 68 -21.07 3.33 -11.14
CA ASP A 68 -20.76 3.74 -12.51
C ASP A 68 -19.28 4.18 -12.68
N TYR A 69 -18.37 3.52 -11.94
CA TYR A 69 -16.94 3.87 -11.87
C TYR A 69 -16.67 5.31 -11.43
N GLU A 70 -17.53 5.91 -10.60
CA GLU A 70 -17.27 7.22 -10.01
C GLU A 70 -16.08 7.19 -9.04
N PHE A 71 -15.28 8.26 -9.06
CA PHE A 71 -14.13 8.42 -8.18
C PHE A 71 -14.55 8.37 -6.71
N THR A 72 -14.09 7.35 -6.00
CA THR A 72 -14.35 7.13 -4.58
C THR A 72 -13.04 7.22 -3.80
N PRO A 73 -12.80 8.31 -3.04
CA PRO A 73 -11.57 8.46 -2.27
C PRO A 73 -11.55 7.56 -1.04
N GLY A 74 -10.40 6.96 -0.79
CA GLY A 74 -10.09 6.13 0.37
C GLY A 74 -8.84 6.63 1.08
N PHE A 75 -8.75 6.32 2.38
CA PHE A 75 -7.55 6.63 3.15
C PHE A 75 -7.28 5.54 4.20
N LEU A 76 -6.03 5.10 4.27
CA LEU A 76 -5.51 4.18 5.26
C LEU A 76 -4.54 4.89 6.19
N PHE A 77 -4.77 4.76 7.50
CA PHE A 77 -3.75 4.99 8.52
C PHE A 77 -3.41 3.65 9.18
N ARG A 78 -2.13 3.34 9.32
CA ARG A 78 -1.67 2.13 9.99
C ARG A 78 -0.46 2.41 10.86
N ILE A 79 -0.51 1.89 12.08
CA ILE A 79 0.63 1.75 12.98
C ILE A 79 0.93 0.27 13.10
N GLU A 80 2.18 -0.13 12.90
CA GLU A 80 2.59 -1.52 12.91
C GLU A 80 3.80 -1.73 13.84
N THR A 81 3.68 -2.75 14.69
CA THR A 81 4.69 -3.16 15.67
C THR A 81 5.06 -4.62 15.43
N ILE A 82 6.34 -4.93 15.25
CA ILE A 82 6.84 -6.29 15.09
C ILE A 82 7.38 -6.79 16.44
N ILE A 83 6.70 -7.75 17.06
CA ILE A 83 7.12 -8.35 18.33
C ILE A 83 7.89 -9.65 18.05
N GLY A 84 9.07 -9.81 18.66
CA GLY A 84 9.92 -10.99 18.52
C GLY A 84 11.26 -10.70 17.85
N LYS A 85 11.86 -11.70 17.19
CA LYS A 85 13.15 -11.56 16.51
C LYS A 85 12.99 -10.78 15.22
N TYR A 86 13.18 -9.47 15.26
CA TYR A 86 13.21 -8.63 14.07
C TYR A 86 14.62 -8.59 13.46
N ARG A 87 14.69 -8.59 12.13
CA ARG A 87 15.96 -8.42 11.40
C ARG A 87 16.43 -6.98 11.57
N ARG A 88 17.63 -6.79 12.15
CA ARG A 88 18.26 -5.48 12.18
C ARG A 88 18.53 -5.05 10.74
N LEU A 89 17.97 -3.90 10.35
CA LEU A 89 18.21 -3.35 9.02
C LEU A 89 19.51 -2.53 9.03
N PRO A 90 20.18 -2.37 7.86
CA PRO A 90 21.35 -1.51 7.76
C PRO A 90 21.04 -0.13 8.34
N LYS A 91 21.98 0.42 9.13
CA LYS A 91 21.84 1.78 9.64
C LYS A 91 21.82 2.76 8.45
N PRO A 92 20.99 3.82 8.51
CA PRO A 92 21.11 4.91 7.55
C PRO A 92 22.55 5.42 7.48
N PRO A 93 23.03 5.84 6.30
CA PRO A 93 24.24 6.65 6.25
C PRO A 93 24.06 7.87 7.16
N LYS A 94 25.13 8.28 7.84
CA LYS A 94 25.11 9.52 8.64
C LYS A 94 24.83 10.70 7.69
N PRO A 95 24.05 11.72 8.11
CA PRO A 95 23.98 12.97 7.38
C PRO A 95 25.41 13.49 7.16
N ALA A 96 25.69 14.04 5.98
CA ALA A 96 26.93 14.79 5.78
C ALA A 96 26.90 15.99 6.74
N GLU A 97 27.93 16.10 7.58
CA GLU A 97 28.20 17.27 8.42
C GLU A 97 28.58 18.49 7.57
#